data_AF-A0A9Q7ARJ7-F1
#
_entry.id   AF-A0A9Q7ARJ7-F1
#
_cell.length_a   1.000
_cell.length_b   1.000
_cell.length_c   1.000
_cell.angle_alpha   90.00
_cell.angle_beta   90.00
_cell.angle_gamma   90.00
#
_symmetry.space_group_name_H-M   'P 1'
#
loop_
_entity.id
_entity.type
_entity.pdbx_description
1 polymer ?
#
loop_
_entity_poly.entity_id
_entity_poly.type
_entity_poly.pdbx_seq_one_letter_code
_entity_poly.pdbx_strand_id
1 'polypeptide(L)'
;MPFLFLLLLALFLAPWLGLILLLPLVLLVLVMVPFGFALRSLFWLFAGPSRLLSVFSNGNVRRNHALEHATAHVLEESLGRPLPLSGYAVEEGFFVDGPFSPPMVLAAAREALARLQGGEVSLALHRRCGTTVIVVNLLASAAFLLLLGVTGRISFLSVVVALLVANGIGPLLSPFVQRHLTTDASVAGMEILGVEVRSGHSQALGVSFSFPSRLFVATRQAGQALTAQVVR
;
A
#
# COMPACT_ATOMS: atom_id res chain seq x y z
N MET A 1 8.61 -11.07 -39.10
CA MET A 1 7.69 -9.96 -39.42
C MET A 1 6.57 -10.28 -40.43
N PRO A 2 6.71 -11.13 -41.47
CA PRO A 2 5.60 -11.36 -42.42
C PRO A 2 4.43 -12.14 -41.80
N PHE A 3 4.70 -13.03 -40.84
CA PHE A 3 3.68 -13.79 -40.11
C PHE A 3 2.74 -12.90 -39.30
N LEU A 4 3.27 -11.89 -38.60
CA LEU A 4 2.46 -10.95 -37.82
C LEU A 4 1.57 -10.10 -38.75
N PHE A 5 2.12 -9.68 -39.89
CA PHE A 5 1.38 -8.92 -40.91
C PHE A 5 0.25 -9.75 -41.54
N LEU A 6 0.51 -11.00 -41.92
CA LEU A 6 -0.50 -11.91 -42.46
C LEU A 6 -1.58 -12.26 -41.43
N LEU A 7 -1.20 -12.43 -40.16
CA LEU A 7 -2.14 -12.64 -39.06
C LEU A 7 -3.05 -11.42 -38.84
N LEU A 8 -2.48 -10.22 -38.84
CA LEU A 8 -3.24 -8.96 -38.69
C LEU A 8 -4.16 -8.72 -39.89
N LEU A 9 -3.70 -8.99 -41.12
CA LEU A 9 -4.50 -8.89 -42.34
C LEU A 9 -5.66 -9.91 -42.31
N ALA A 10 -5.42 -11.14 -41.86
CA ALA A 10 -6.46 -12.15 -41.70
C ALA A 10 -7.48 -11.78 -40.61
N LEU A 11 -7.03 -11.23 -39.47
CA LEU A 11 -7.91 -10.73 -38.41
C LEU A 11 -8.73 -9.51 -38.86
N PHE A 12 -8.19 -8.67 -39.75
CA PHE A 12 -8.89 -7.53 -40.33
C PHE A 12 -9.95 -7.96 -41.35
N LEU A 13 -9.63 -8.91 -42.22
CA LEU A 13 -10.54 -9.42 -43.25
C LEU A 13 -11.62 -10.36 -42.69
N ALA A 14 -11.33 -11.04 -41.59
CA ALA A 14 -12.22 -12.00 -40.95
C ALA A 14 -12.22 -11.82 -39.42
N PRO A 15 -12.83 -10.74 -38.89
CA PRO A 15 -12.82 -10.42 -37.47
C PRO A 15 -13.44 -11.50 -36.57
N TRP A 16 -14.36 -12.32 -37.13
CA TRP A 16 -14.94 -13.46 -36.42
C TRP A 16 -13.92 -14.55 -36.09
N LEU A 17 -12.83 -14.72 -36.88
CA LEU A 17 -11.75 -15.65 -36.55
C LEU A 17 -11.03 -15.21 -35.27
N GLY A 18 -10.86 -13.90 -35.08
CA GLY A 18 -10.35 -13.33 -33.84
C GLY A 18 -11.26 -13.64 -32.65
N LEU A 19 -12.57 -13.51 -32.81
CA LEU A 19 -13.54 -13.84 -31.76
C LEU A 19 -13.49 -15.33 -31.38
N ILE A 20 -13.42 -16.23 -32.37
CA ILE A 20 -13.33 -17.68 -32.13
C ILE A 20 -12.03 -18.04 -31.42
N LEU A 21 -10.91 -17.41 -31.79
CA LEU A 21 -9.61 -17.63 -31.14
C LEU A 21 -9.56 -17.09 -29.70
N LEU A 22 -10.24 -15.97 -29.44
CA LEU A 22 -10.29 -15.35 -28.11
C LEU A 22 -11.34 -15.96 -27.18
N LEU A 23 -12.42 -16.53 -27.71
CA LEU A 23 -13.50 -17.14 -26.94
C LEU A 23 -13.01 -18.19 -25.91
N PRO A 24 -12.18 -19.19 -26.26
CA PRO A 24 -11.70 -20.16 -25.28
C PRO A 24 -10.83 -19.52 -24.20
N LEU A 25 -10.04 -18.48 -24.55
CA LEU A 25 -9.26 -17.71 -23.58
C LEU A 25 -10.17 -16.93 -22.62
N VAL A 26 -11.22 -16.29 -23.13
CA VAL A 26 -12.21 -15.58 -22.32
C VAL A 26 -12.94 -16.54 -21.38
N LEU A 27 -13.36 -17.71 -21.88
CA LEU A 27 -14.00 -18.75 -21.07
C LEU A 27 -13.05 -19.28 -19.99
N LEU A 28 -11.78 -19.52 -20.34
CA LEU A 28 -10.76 -19.92 -19.38
C LEU A 28 -10.61 -18.87 -18.28
N VAL A 29 -10.50 -17.58 -18.62
CA VAL A 29 -10.41 -16.48 -17.64
C VAL A 29 -11.66 -16.44 -16.76
N LEU A 30 -12.86 -16.58 -17.35
CA LEU A 30 -14.13 -16.54 -16.63
C LEU A 30 -14.23 -17.66 -15.57
N VAL A 31 -13.64 -18.82 -15.83
CA VAL A 31 -13.60 -19.96 -14.90
C VAL A 31 -12.45 -19.83 -13.90
N MET A 32 -11.27 -19.37 -14.34
CA MET A 32 -10.08 -19.28 -13.51
C MET A 32 -10.13 -18.12 -12.51
N VAL A 33 -10.74 -16.99 -12.86
CA VAL A 33 -10.83 -15.82 -11.98
C VAL A 33 -11.56 -16.14 -10.67
N PRO A 34 -12.77 -16.74 -10.67
CA PRO A 34 -13.46 -17.11 -9.43
C PRO A 34 -12.68 -18.11 -8.57
N PHE A 35 -12.03 -19.09 -9.20
CA PHE A 35 -11.24 -20.07 -8.50
C PHE A 35 -9.99 -19.46 -7.84
N GLY A 36 -9.25 -18.64 -8.60
CA GLY A 36 -8.10 -17.90 -8.08
C GLY A 36 -8.49 -16.91 -6.97
N PHE A 37 -9.65 -16.27 -7.09
CA PHE A 37 -10.19 -15.37 -6.06
C PHE A 37 -10.53 -16.14 -4.78
N ALA A 38 -11.10 -17.34 -4.90
CA ALA A 38 -11.41 -18.19 -3.74
C ALA A 38 -10.14 -18.57 -2.95
N LEU A 39 -9.10 -19.03 -3.64
CA LEU A 39 -7.80 -19.35 -3.01
C LEU A 39 -7.18 -18.12 -2.33
N ARG A 40 -7.20 -16.98 -3.03
CA ARG A 40 -6.69 -15.72 -2.50
C ARG A 40 -7.48 -15.24 -1.29
N SER A 41 -8.81 -15.42 -1.29
CA SER A 41 -9.68 -15.04 -0.17
C SER A 41 -9.35 -15.83 1.09
N LEU A 42 -9.13 -17.14 0.95
CA LEU A 42 -8.70 -17.99 2.06
C LEU A 42 -7.33 -17.55 2.61
N PHE A 43 -6.39 -17.25 1.72
CA PHE A 43 -5.07 -16.76 2.12
C PHE A 43 -5.14 -15.42 2.88
N TRP A 44 -5.90 -14.44 2.37
CA TRP A 44 -5.99 -13.11 2.99
C TRP A 44 -6.65 -13.13 4.37
N LEU A 45 -7.55 -14.09 4.64
CA LEU A 45 -8.16 -14.24 5.96
C LEU A 45 -7.13 -14.46 7.07
N PHE A 46 -6.03 -15.16 6.77
CA PHE A 46 -4.93 -15.44 7.71
C PHE A 46 -3.75 -14.48 7.54
N ALA A 47 -3.37 -14.17 6.30
CA ALA A 47 -2.19 -13.35 6.01
C ALA A 47 -2.44 -11.84 6.16
N GLY A 48 -3.67 -11.36 6.02
CA GLY A 48 -4.04 -9.96 6.18
C GLY A 48 -3.78 -9.46 7.61
N PRO A 49 -4.36 -10.10 8.65
CA PRO A 49 -4.17 -9.69 10.03
C PRO A 49 -2.70 -9.76 10.46
N SER A 50 -1.96 -10.79 10.04
CA SER A 50 -0.57 -10.98 10.45
C SER A 50 0.37 -9.89 9.94
N ARG A 51 0.10 -9.31 8.77
CA ARG A 51 0.87 -8.17 8.24
C ARG A 51 0.66 -6.87 9.04
N LEU A 52 -0.45 -6.77 9.76
CA LEU A 52 -0.74 -5.61 10.59
C LEU A 52 -0.22 -5.77 12.03
N LEU A 53 0.00 -7.00 12.51
CA LEU A 53 0.44 -7.29 13.87
C LEU A 53 1.75 -6.58 14.26
N SER A 54 2.70 -6.45 13.34
CA SER A 54 3.98 -5.77 13.62
C SER A 54 3.80 -4.27 13.86
N VAL A 55 2.85 -3.63 13.16
CA VAL A 55 2.52 -2.21 13.32
C VAL A 55 1.68 -1.98 14.57
N PHE A 56 0.78 -2.91 14.90
CA PHE A 56 -0.09 -2.80 16.07
C PHE A 56 0.64 -2.85 17.40
N SER A 57 1.76 -3.57 17.48
CA SER A 57 2.42 -3.83 18.76
C SER A 57 3.41 -2.74 19.21
N ASN A 58 3.85 -1.85 18.32
CA ASN A 58 4.90 -0.87 18.63
C ASN A 58 4.39 0.57 18.53
N GLY A 59 4.34 1.26 19.68
CA GLY A 59 3.90 2.65 19.75
C GLY A 59 4.78 3.63 18.95
N ASN A 60 6.08 3.39 18.85
CA ASN A 60 6.98 4.23 18.07
C ASN A 60 6.68 4.08 16.57
N VAL A 61 6.49 2.86 16.09
CA VAL A 61 6.08 2.60 14.70
C VAL A 61 4.76 3.30 14.38
N ARG A 62 3.76 3.23 15.27
CA ARG A 62 2.46 3.90 15.07
C ARG A 62 2.58 5.43 15.01
N ARG A 63 3.45 6.04 15.84
CA ARG A 63 3.70 7.50 15.80
C ARG A 63 4.48 7.91 14.55
N ASN A 64 5.48 7.13 14.17
CA ASN A 64 6.24 7.37 12.94
C ASN A 64 5.35 7.22 11.70
N HIS A 65 4.40 6.28 11.72
CA HIS A 65 3.39 6.13 10.67
C HIS A 65 2.41 7.31 10.61
N ALA A 66 2.01 7.86 11.77
CA ALA A 66 1.23 9.09 11.80
C ALA A 66 2.00 10.27 11.18
N LEU A 67 3.30 10.40 11.50
CA LEU A 67 4.15 11.44 10.93
C LEU A 67 4.44 11.23 9.44
N GLU A 68 4.57 9.99 8.98
CA GLU A 68 4.69 9.64 7.55
C GLU A 68 3.46 10.10 6.77
N HIS A 69 2.26 9.77 7.25
CA HIS A 69 1.00 10.25 6.67
C HIS A 69 0.91 11.79 6.65
N ALA A 70 1.29 12.45 7.75
CA ALA A 70 1.25 13.90 7.82
C ALA A 70 2.26 14.55 6.87
N THR A 71 3.45 13.97 6.74
CA THR A 71 4.48 14.41 5.79
C THR A 71 3.97 14.27 4.36
N ALA A 72 3.27 13.18 4.05
CA ALA A 72 2.65 12.97 2.75
C ALA A 72 1.60 14.06 2.43
N HIS A 73 0.73 14.41 3.38
CA HIS A 73 -0.21 15.51 3.19
C HIS A 73 0.48 16.85 2.89
N VAL A 74 1.52 17.21 3.65
CA VAL A 74 2.27 18.46 3.41
C VAL A 74 2.95 18.45 2.04
N LEU A 75 3.49 17.31 1.60
CA LEU A 75 4.05 17.17 0.25
C LEU A 75 2.98 17.31 -0.85
N GLU A 76 1.79 16.74 -0.66
CA GLU A 76 0.68 16.88 -1.60
C GLU A 76 0.15 18.32 -1.68
N GLU A 77 0.03 18.98 -0.53
CA GLU A 77 -0.40 20.38 -0.43
C GLU A 77 0.61 21.31 -1.12
N SER A 78 1.91 21.15 -0.84
CA SER A 78 2.96 21.96 -1.44
C SER A 78 3.10 21.76 -2.96
N LEU A 79 2.77 20.58 -3.48
CA LEU A 79 2.79 20.27 -4.91
C LEU A 79 1.42 20.49 -5.60
N GLY A 80 0.38 20.85 -4.84
CA GLY A 80 -0.96 21.12 -5.35
C GLY A 80 -1.64 19.92 -6.01
N ARG A 81 -1.19 18.69 -5.73
CA ARG A 81 -1.74 17.48 -6.33
C ARG A 81 -1.61 16.25 -5.43
N PRO A 82 -2.55 15.30 -5.51
CA PRO A 82 -2.39 13.98 -4.91
C PRO A 82 -1.16 13.28 -5.48
N LEU A 83 -0.36 12.64 -4.63
CA LEU A 83 0.82 11.90 -5.01
C LEU A 83 0.61 10.40 -4.76
N PRO A 84 1.12 9.51 -5.62
CA PRO A 84 1.22 8.09 -5.32
C PRO A 84 2.42 7.86 -4.38
N LEU A 85 2.38 8.49 -3.20
CA LEU A 85 3.38 8.29 -2.16
C LEU A 85 3.21 6.88 -1.61
N SER A 86 4.30 6.11 -1.65
CA SER A 86 4.45 4.94 -0.81
C SER A 86 5.47 5.25 0.26
N GLY A 87 5.19 4.78 1.45
CA GLY A 87 6.06 4.90 2.60
C GLY A 87 5.79 3.76 3.55
N TYR A 88 6.72 3.55 4.47
CA TYR A 88 6.50 2.66 5.59
C TYR A 88 7.26 3.16 6.80
N ALA A 89 6.66 3.01 7.96
CA ALA A 89 7.25 3.36 9.23
C ALA A 89 7.96 2.16 9.86
N VAL A 90 9.07 2.45 10.52
CA VAL A 90 9.81 1.56 11.40
C VAL A 90 9.97 2.25 12.76
N GLU A 91 10.68 1.64 13.70
CA GLU A 91 10.80 2.20 15.05
C GLU A 91 11.63 3.49 15.09
N GLU A 92 12.66 3.56 14.26
CA GLU A 92 13.64 4.66 14.23
C GLU A 92 13.24 5.79 13.26
N GLY A 93 12.12 5.67 12.55
CA GLY A 93 11.72 6.64 11.54
C GLY A 93 10.75 6.09 10.52
N PHE A 94 10.76 6.70 9.34
CA PHE A 94 9.93 6.26 8.22
C PHE A 94 10.60 6.54 6.87
N PHE A 95 10.21 5.77 5.87
CA PHE A 95 10.66 5.93 4.50
C PHE A 95 9.62 6.66 3.68
N VAL A 96 10.09 7.53 2.79
CA VAL A 96 9.29 8.21 1.77
C VAL A 96 9.84 7.82 0.39
N ASP A 97 9.00 7.18 -0.41
CA ASP A 97 9.33 6.83 -1.79
C ASP A 97 8.80 7.89 -2.76
N GLY A 98 9.62 8.25 -3.74
CA GLY A 98 9.23 9.13 -4.85
C GLY A 98 10.33 10.10 -5.25
N PRO A 99 10.11 10.91 -6.30
CA PRO A 99 11.11 11.80 -6.87
C PRO A 99 11.24 13.10 -6.05
N PHE A 100 11.56 12.98 -4.77
CA PHE A 100 11.72 14.12 -3.85
C PHE A 100 13.18 14.38 -3.53
N SER A 101 13.51 15.63 -3.25
CA SER A 101 14.82 16.00 -2.71
C SER A 101 14.84 15.84 -1.18
N PRO A 102 15.98 15.46 -0.57
CA PRO A 102 16.09 15.37 0.89
C PRO A 102 15.67 16.64 1.64
N PRO A 103 16.03 17.87 1.20
CA PRO A 103 15.60 19.10 1.87
C PRO A 103 14.08 19.30 1.83
N MET A 104 13.42 18.94 0.73
CA MET A 104 11.98 19.04 0.58
C MET A 104 11.25 18.09 1.54
N VAL A 105 11.69 16.84 1.63
CA VAL A 105 11.11 15.88 2.59
C VAL A 105 11.36 16.31 4.03
N LEU A 106 12.57 16.81 4.34
CA LEU A 106 12.88 17.30 5.69
C LEU A 106 12.00 18.49 6.09
N ALA A 107 11.79 19.44 5.18
CA ALA A 107 10.92 20.59 5.42
C ALA A 107 9.47 20.13 5.65
N ALA A 108 8.95 19.28 4.76
CA ALA A 108 7.60 18.75 4.88
C ALA A 108 7.40 17.93 6.17
N ALA A 109 8.38 17.12 6.56
CA ALA A 109 8.31 16.34 7.80
C ALA A 109 8.31 17.23 9.04
N ARG A 110 9.10 18.30 9.07
CA ARG A 110 9.13 19.27 10.18
C ARG A 110 7.81 20.02 10.31
N GLU A 111 7.26 20.47 9.20
CA GLU A 111 5.95 21.11 9.17
C GLU A 111 4.84 20.15 9.61
N ALA A 112 4.85 18.92 9.10
CA ALA A 112 3.91 17.87 9.50
C ALA A 112 3.97 17.57 10.99
N LEU A 113 5.18 17.47 11.57
CA LEU A 113 5.38 17.26 13.00
C LEU A 113 4.81 18.44 13.81
N ALA A 114 5.11 19.68 13.39
CA ALA A 114 4.60 20.88 14.06
C ALA A 114 3.07 20.95 14.03
N ARG A 115 2.43 20.61 12.90
CA ARG A 115 0.97 20.59 12.75
C ARG A 115 0.31 19.48 13.58
N LEU A 116 0.90 18.28 13.61
CA LEU A 116 0.44 17.20 14.49
C LEU A 116 0.56 17.58 15.98
N GLN A 117 1.68 18.19 16.38
CA GLN A 117 1.87 18.72 17.73
C GLN A 117 0.89 19.86 18.05
N GLY A 118 0.53 20.65 17.05
CA GLY A 118 -0.51 21.68 17.11
C GLY A 118 -1.95 21.14 17.15
N GLY A 119 -2.15 19.82 17.07
CA GLY A 119 -3.45 19.18 17.24
C GLY A 119 -4.17 18.81 15.93
N GLU A 120 -3.53 18.94 14.76
CA GLU A 120 -4.11 18.53 13.46
C GLU A 120 -4.09 17.01 13.26
N VAL A 121 -4.78 16.27 14.14
CA VAL A 121 -4.78 14.79 14.19
C VAL A 121 -5.31 14.11 12.93
N SER A 122 -6.03 14.82 12.06
CA SER A 122 -6.49 14.29 10.77
C SER A 122 -5.34 13.99 9.81
N LEU A 123 -4.20 14.67 9.95
CA LEU A 123 -3.01 14.45 9.13
C LEU A 123 -2.39 13.06 9.38
N ALA A 124 -2.65 12.46 10.53
CA ALA A 124 -2.19 11.10 10.85
C ALA A 124 -2.94 10.01 10.06
N LEU A 125 -3.93 10.36 9.22
CA LEU A 125 -4.73 9.43 8.45
C LEU A 125 -4.59 9.71 6.95
N HIS A 126 -4.33 8.68 6.16
CA HIS A 126 -4.15 8.81 4.72
C HIS A 126 -5.01 7.80 3.94
N ARG A 127 -5.78 8.28 2.97
CA ARG A 127 -6.71 7.43 2.20
C ARG A 127 -5.99 6.35 1.39
N ARG A 128 -4.76 6.64 0.94
CA ARG A 128 -3.93 5.76 0.10
C ARG A 128 -2.90 4.95 0.90
N CYS A 129 -3.14 4.75 2.20
CA CYS A 129 -2.31 3.90 3.06
C CYS A 129 -2.37 2.42 2.66
N GLY A 130 -1.28 1.67 2.83
CA GLY A 130 -1.24 0.21 2.65
C GLY A 130 -2.27 -0.54 3.50
N THR A 131 -2.61 -0.01 4.69
CA THR A 131 -3.70 -0.51 5.54
C THR A 131 -5.04 -0.53 4.80
N THR A 132 -5.32 0.46 3.95
CA THR A 132 -6.55 0.49 3.14
C THR A 132 -6.63 -0.73 2.22
N VAL A 133 -5.52 -1.10 1.57
CA VAL A 133 -5.46 -2.27 0.69
C VAL A 133 -5.72 -3.56 1.48
N ILE A 134 -5.15 -3.68 2.68
CA ILE A 134 -5.37 -4.83 3.55
C ILE A 134 -6.85 -4.92 3.97
N VAL A 135 -7.45 -3.80 4.40
CA VAL A 135 -8.86 -3.73 4.81
C VAL A 135 -9.79 -4.10 3.63
N VAL A 136 -9.56 -3.54 2.44
CA VAL A 136 -10.35 -3.86 1.24
C VAL A 136 -10.23 -5.34 0.88
N ASN A 137 -9.04 -5.91 0.89
CA ASN A 137 -8.85 -7.33 0.56
C ASN A 137 -9.51 -8.26 1.59
N LEU A 138 -9.46 -7.91 2.88
CA LEU A 138 -10.15 -8.65 3.93
C LEU A 138 -11.67 -8.59 3.77
N LEU A 139 -12.23 -7.41 3.49
CA LEU A 139 -13.66 -7.25 3.23
C LEU A 139 -14.09 -8.02 1.97
N ALA A 140 -13.29 -7.99 0.90
CA ALA A 140 -13.57 -8.72 -0.32
C ALA A 140 -13.57 -10.23 -0.07
N SER A 141 -12.61 -10.71 0.72
CA SER A 141 -12.51 -12.12 1.11
C SER A 141 -13.70 -12.54 1.95
N ALA A 142 -14.06 -11.75 2.97
CA ALA A 142 -15.20 -12.02 3.84
C ALA A 142 -16.53 -12.01 3.08
N ALA A 143 -16.77 -10.99 2.25
CA ALA A 143 -17.97 -10.88 1.43
C ALA A 143 -18.10 -12.06 0.45
N PHE A 144 -16.99 -12.47 -0.19
CA PHE A 144 -16.99 -13.61 -1.09
C PHE A 144 -17.26 -14.94 -0.37
N LEU A 145 -16.60 -15.17 0.77
CA LEU A 145 -16.83 -16.39 1.56
C LEU A 145 -18.27 -16.46 2.09
N LEU A 146 -18.85 -15.33 2.47
CA LEU A 146 -20.26 -15.24 2.85
C LEU A 146 -21.17 -15.58 1.65
N LEU A 147 -20.93 -15.00 0.48
CA LEU A 147 -21.67 -15.31 -0.74
C LEU A 147 -21.52 -16.78 -1.13
N LEU A 148 -20.32 -17.35 -1.00
CA LEU A 148 -20.08 -18.77 -1.25
C LEU A 148 -20.87 -19.65 -0.26
N GLY A 149 -20.88 -19.30 1.03
CA GLY A 149 -21.65 -20.02 2.05
C GLY A 149 -23.17 -19.96 1.80
N VAL A 150 -23.70 -18.81 1.38
CA VAL A 150 -25.13 -18.62 1.10
C VAL A 150 -25.55 -19.28 -0.22
N THR A 151 -24.75 -19.16 -1.27
CA THR A 151 -25.11 -19.64 -2.62
C THR A 151 -24.64 -21.06 -2.91
N GLY A 152 -23.66 -21.57 -2.16
CA GLY A 152 -23.00 -22.85 -2.40
C GLY A 152 -22.17 -22.89 -3.70
N ARG A 153 -21.96 -21.76 -4.38
CA ARG A 153 -21.36 -21.70 -5.72
C ARG A 153 -20.23 -20.69 -5.80
N ILE A 154 -19.10 -21.13 -6.34
CA ILE A 154 -18.04 -20.23 -6.78
C ILE A 154 -18.46 -19.68 -8.15
N SER A 155 -18.75 -18.39 -8.23
CA SER A 155 -19.21 -17.75 -9.46
C SER A 155 -18.51 -16.41 -9.70
N PHE A 156 -18.41 -16.01 -10.97
CA PHE A 156 -17.87 -14.71 -11.34
C PHE A 156 -18.68 -13.55 -10.76
N LEU A 157 -20.01 -13.69 -10.71
CA LEU A 157 -20.89 -12.70 -10.11
C LEU A 157 -20.58 -12.51 -8.62
N SER A 158 -20.33 -13.60 -7.89
CA SER A 158 -19.96 -13.53 -6.46
C SER A 158 -18.67 -12.73 -6.25
N VAL A 159 -17.68 -12.91 -7.13
CA VAL A 159 -16.42 -12.13 -7.09
C VAL A 159 -16.69 -10.66 -7.36
N VAL A 160 -17.45 -10.34 -8.42
CA VAL A 160 -17.76 -8.95 -8.78
C VAL A 160 -18.50 -8.26 -7.64
N VAL A 161 -19.53 -8.87 -7.07
CA VAL A 161 -20.29 -8.32 -5.94
C VAL A 161 -19.38 -8.11 -4.73
N ALA A 162 -18.57 -9.11 -4.37
CA ALA A 162 -17.64 -9.00 -3.24
C ALA A 162 -16.65 -7.84 -3.42
N LEU A 163 -16.09 -7.67 -4.63
CA LEU A 163 -15.20 -6.57 -4.96
C LEU A 163 -15.89 -5.21 -4.91
N LEU A 164 -17.11 -5.10 -5.44
CA LEU A 164 -17.88 -3.85 -5.40
C LEU A 164 -18.19 -3.43 -3.96
N VAL A 165 -18.67 -4.37 -3.14
CA VAL A 165 -18.96 -4.13 -1.72
C VAL A 165 -17.68 -3.72 -0.97
N ALA A 166 -16.59 -4.45 -1.17
CA ALA A 166 -15.33 -4.19 -0.49
C ALA A 166 -14.69 -2.85 -0.88
N ASN A 167 -14.73 -2.48 -2.17
CA ASN A 167 -14.19 -1.19 -2.63
C ASN A 167 -15.13 -0.01 -2.28
N GLY A 168 -16.43 -0.24 -2.11
CA GLY A 168 -17.35 0.77 -1.60
C GLY A 168 -17.17 1.04 -0.09
N ILE A 169 -17.04 -0.02 0.71
CA ILE A 169 -16.99 0.07 2.17
C ILE A 169 -15.55 0.28 2.69
N GLY A 170 -14.57 -0.40 2.10
CA GLY A 170 -13.19 -0.44 2.61
C GLY A 170 -12.53 0.92 2.75
N PRO A 171 -12.59 1.82 1.76
CA PRO A 171 -12.05 3.18 1.90
C PRO A 171 -12.74 4.02 2.98
N LEU A 172 -14.01 3.73 3.30
CA LEU A 172 -14.76 4.41 4.37
C LEU A 172 -14.38 3.86 5.76
N LEU A 173 -14.13 2.55 5.86
CA LEU A 173 -13.75 1.88 7.10
C LEU A 173 -12.26 2.06 7.44
N SER A 174 -11.40 2.18 6.42
CA SER A 174 -9.94 2.25 6.59
C SER A 174 -9.47 3.34 7.57
N PRO A 175 -9.98 4.59 7.55
CA PRO A 175 -9.57 5.61 8.51
C PRO A 175 -9.83 5.24 9.97
N PHE A 176 -10.88 4.47 10.25
CA PHE A 176 -11.16 3.96 11.60
C PHE A 176 -10.10 2.94 12.03
N VAL A 177 -9.75 2.02 11.14
CA VAL A 177 -8.66 1.05 11.36
C VAL A 177 -7.32 1.75 11.46
N GLN A 178 -7.08 2.81 10.69
CA GLN A 178 -5.81 3.53 10.82
C GLN A 178 -5.70 4.20 12.20
N ARG A 179 -6.71 4.96 12.61
CA ARG A 179 -6.72 5.72 13.87
C ARG A 179 -6.54 4.86 15.13
N HIS A 180 -7.20 3.70 15.19
CA HIS A 180 -7.20 2.90 16.41
C HIS A 180 -6.05 1.90 16.49
N LEU A 181 -5.43 1.62 15.35
CA LEU A 181 -4.72 0.38 15.17
C LEU A 181 -3.36 0.68 14.52
N THR A 182 -3.29 1.31 13.35
CA THR A 182 -1.98 1.52 12.67
C THR A 182 -1.29 2.86 12.92
N THR A 183 -1.97 3.88 13.44
CA THR A 183 -1.37 5.21 13.67
C THR A 183 -1.64 5.72 15.07
N ASP A 184 -0.75 6.59 15.57
CA ASP A 184 -0.87 7.27 16.85
C ASP A 184 -0.50 8.75 16.69
N ALA A 185 -1.49 9.64 16.79
CA ALA A 185 -1.28 11.08 16.63
C ALA A 185 -0.59 11.73 17.84
N SER A 186 -0.39 10.99 18.96
CA SER A 186 0.31 11.49 20.13
C SER A 186 1.83 11.50 19.90
N VAL A 187 2.29 12.48 19.11
CA VAL A 187 3.70 12.71 18.76
C VAL A 187 4.40 13.71 19.69
N ALA A 188 3.85 13.92 20.90
CA ALA A 188 4.46 14.78 21.91
C ALA A 188 5.86 14.28 22.28
N GLY A 189 6.85 15.16 22.20
CA GLY A 189 8.26 14.83 22.44
C GLY A 189 8.95 14.08 21.30
N MET A 190 8.30 13.89 20.15
CA MET A 190 8.99 13.39 18.95
C MET A 190 9.88 14.48 18.35
N GLU A 191 11.06 14.08 17.88
CA GLU A 191 11.99 14.96 17.18
C GLU A 191 12.48 14.30 15.88
N ILE A 192 12.69 15.11 14.84
CA ILE A 192 13.28 14.68 13.57
C ILE A 192 14.78 14.94 13.61
N LEU A 193 15.58 13.87 13.47
CA LEU A 193 17.03 13.92 13.51
C LEU A 193 17.62 14.37 12.16
N GLY A 194 16.99 13.97 11.06
CA GLY A 194 17.47 14.30 9.72
C GLY A 194 16.82 13.43 8.64
N VAL A 195 17.28 13.63 7.40
CA VAL A 195 16.90 12.81 6.25
C VAL A 195 18.15 12.20 5.64
N GLU A 196 18.13 10.88 5.47
CA GLU A 196 19.20 10.11 4.86
C GLU A 196 18.74 9.55 3.51
N VAL A 197 19.63 9.57 2.53
CA VAL A 197 19.41 8.84 1.28
C VAL A 197 19.90 7.41 1.49
N ARG A 198 18.98 6.45 1.57
CA ARG A 198 19.32 5.03 1.69
C ARG A 198 19.11 4.33 0.35
N SER A 199 20.20 3.91 -0.27
CA SER A 199 20.19 3.06 -1.46
C SER A 199 20.24 1.59 -1.04
N GLY A 200 19.19 0.84 -1.38
CA GLY A 200 19.16 -0.59 -1.12
C GLY A 200 20.06 -1.32 -2.10
N HIS A 201 21.07 -2.01 -1.61
CA HIS A 201 21.85 -2.98 -2.39
C HIS A 201 21.52 -4.37 -1.84
N SER A 202 20.97 -5.26 -2.69
CA SER A 202 20.83 -6.67 -2.33
C SER A 202 21.69 -7.51 -3.24
N GLN A 203 22.48 -8.40 -2.67
CA GLN A 203 23.21 -9.41 -3.42
C GLN A 203 22.52 -10.75 -3.25
N ALA A 204 22.04 -11.33 -4.34
CA ALA A 204 21.46 -12.67 -4.35
C ALA A 204 22.09 -13.47 -5.50
N LEU A 205 22.59 -14.67 -5.20
CA LEU A 205 23.22 -15.56 -6.18
C LEU A 205 24.34 -14.88 -7.00
N GLY A 206 25.16 -14.04 -6.35
CA GLY A 206 26.26 -13.33 -7.02
C GLY A 206 25.85 -12.16 -7.91
N VAL A 207 24.55 -11.89 -8.06
CA VAL A 207 24.02 -10.74 -8.80
C VAL A 207 23.68 -9.63 -7.83
N SER A 208 24.27 -8.46 -8.06
CA SER A 208 23.98 -7.24 -7.31
C SER A 208 22.77 -6.54 -7.92
N PHE A 209 21.72 -6.39 -7.14
CA PHE A 209 20.55 -5.59 -7.49
C PHE A 209 20.62 -4.27 -6.72
N SER A 210 20.72 -3.17 -7.45
CA SER A 210 20.59 -1.82 -6.91
C SER A 210 19.12 -1.41 -7.00
N PHE A 211 18.53 -1.07 -5.85
CA PHE A 211 17.19 -0.51 -5.79
C PHE A 211 17.25 1.02 -5.86
N PRO A 212 16.20 1.68 -6.38
CA PRO A 212 16.12 3.13 -6.38
C PRO A 212 16.32 3.67 -4.95
N SER A 213 17.08 4.76 -4.85
CA SER A 213 17.35 5.46 -3.60
C SER A 213 16.06 5.94 -2.96
N ARG A 214 15.91 5.65 -1.66
CA ARG A 214 14.76 6.07 -0.85
C ARG A 214 15.21 7.10 0.18
N LEU A 215 14.29 7.96 0.59
CA LEU A 215 14.54 8.94 1.63
C LEU A 215 14.06 8.37 2.96
N PHE A 216 14.96 8.27 3.93
CA PHE A 216 14.66 7.84 5.29
C PHE A 216 14.66 9.06 6.21
N VAL A 217 13.54 9.33 6.85
CA VAL A 217 13.39 10.38 7.85
C VAL A 217 13.61 9.73 9.22
N ALA A 218 14.72 10.07 9.87
CA ALA A 218 15.06 9.54 11.18
C ALA A 218 14.35 10.34 12.28
N THR A 219 13.73 9.63 13.21
CA THR A 219 12.96 10.21 14.31
C THR A 219 13.40 9.63 15.65
N ARG A 220 13.19 10.38 16.73
CA ARG A 220 13.36 9.88 18.10
C ARG A 220 12.25 10.35 19.01
N GLN A 221 12.05 9.64 20.12
CA GLN A 221 11.29 10.16 21.25
C GLN A 221 12.25 10.82 22.27
N ALA A 222 11.88 11.99 22.79
CA ALA A 222 12.63 12.70 23.82
C ALA A 222 12.85 11.77 25.03
N GLY A 223 14.13 11.49 25.34
CA GLY A 223 14.54 10.59 26.42
C GLY A 223 15.10 9.22 25.97
N GLN A 224 15.01 8.85 24.69
CA GLN A 224 15.70 7.66 24.16
C GLN A 224 17.18 7.98 23.84
N ALA A 225 18.08 7.05 24.19
CA ALA A 225 19.52 7.17 23.94
C ALA A 225 19.84 7.19 22.44
N LEU A 226 20.88 7.94 22.03
CA LEU A 226 21.39 7.95 20.67
C LEU A 226 22.03 6.59 20.35
N THR A 227 21.26 5.62 19.85
CA THR A 227 21.82 4.45 19.19
C THR A 227 22.29 4.86 17.81
N ALA A 228 23.53 5.35 17.71
CA ALA A 228 24.24 5.48 16.46
C ALA A 228 24.42 4.07 15.87
N GLN A 229 23.51 3.64 14.99
CA GLN A 229 23.77 2.46 14.17
C GLN A 229 24.85 2.85 13.16
N VAL A 230 26.09 2.46 13.47
CA VAL A 230 27.18 2.42 12.49
C VAL A 230 26.79 1.37 11.46
N VAL A 231 26.23 1.83 10.34
CA VAL A 231 26.01 1.00 9.16
C VAL A 231 27.38 0.53 8.68
N ARG A 232 27.66 -0.77 8.83
CA ARG A 232 28.82 -1.43 8.22
C ARG A 232 28.50 -1.86 6.80
#